data_AF-A0ABD3C5E3-F1
#
_entry.id   AF-A0ABD3C5E3-F1
#
_cell.length_a   1.000
_cell.length_b   1.000
_cell.length_c   1.000
_cell.angle_alpha   90.00
_cell.angle_beta   90.00
_cell.angle_gamma   90.00
#
_symmetry.space_group_name_H-M   'P 1'
#
loop_
_entity.id
_entity.type
_entity.pdbx_description
1 polymer ?
#
loop_
_entity_poly.entity_id
_entity_poly.type
_entity_poly.pdbx_seq_one_letter_code
_entity_poly.pdbx_strand_id
1 'polypeptide(L)'
;MAGGERRRRLLAVDFAMSFMWVWSSVLVKIFVHGVLGYGAHQVEGEIVRYAVSLLNTFLFAFLTKATNGGAYNPLTVFSAAVSGDFENLLFTLGARIPAQA
;
A
#
# COMPACT_ATOMS: atom_id res chain seq x y z
N MET A 1 9.24 15.44 -22.85
CA MET A 1 8.26 15.97 -21.87
C MET A 1 7.37 14.88 -21.23
N ALA A 2 7.05 13.76 -21.90
CA ALA A 2 6.18 12.69 -21.36
C ALA A 2 6.71 11.92 -20.12
N GLY A 3 8.02 11.86 -19.90
CA GLY A 3 8.61 11.12 -18.77
C GLY A 3 8.36 11.77 -17.39
N GLY A 4 8.38 13.11 -17.32
CA GLY A 4 8.21 13.85 -16.07
C GLY A 4 6.77 13.81 -15.52
N GLU A 5 5.78 13.87 -16.40
CA GLU A 5 4.37 13.72 -16.02
C GLU A 5 4.05 12.32 -15.51
N ARG A 6 4.60 11.28 -16.15
CA ARG A 6 4.46 9.91 -15.68
C ARG A 6 5.07 9.71 -14.28
N ARG A 7 6.26 10.28 -14.02
CA ARG A 7 6.90 10.23 -12.69
C ARG A 7 6.06 10.94 -11.62
N ARG A 8 5.56 12.15 -11.91
CA ARG A 8 4.67 12.88 -10.97
C ARG A 8 3.38 12.12 -10.68
N ARG A 9 2.75 11.53 -11.70
CA ARG A 9 1.57 10.69 -11.52
C ARG A 9 1.86 9.49 -10.63
N LEU A 10 3.00 8.81 -10.83
CA LEU A 10 3.39 7.67 -10.00
C LEU A 10 3.58 8.08 -8.53
N LEU A 11 4.19 9.23 -8.25
CA LEU A 11 4.34 9.72 -6.87
C LEU A 11 2.99 10.03 -6.22
N ALA A 12 2.07 10.68 -6.94
CA ALA A 12 0.73 10.98 -6.42
C ALA A 12 -0.07 9.70 -6.14
N VAL A 13 0.05 8.71 -7.01
CA VAL A 13 -0.58 7.39 -6.83
C VAL A 13 0.07 6.64 -5.67
N ASP A 14 1.39 6.65 -5.56
CA ASP A 14 2.11 6.00 -4.46
C ASP A 14 1.68 6.57 -3.11
N PHE A 15 1.61 7.90 -3.01
CA PHE A 15 1.11 8.58 -1.82
C PHE A 15 -0.33 8.19 -1.49
N ALA A 16 -1.24 8.24 -2.47
CA ALA A 16 -2.64 7.87 -2.27
C ALA A 16 -2.79 6.41 -1.83
N MET A 17 -2.03 5.49 -2.46
CA MET A 17 -2.04 4.07 -2.15
C MET A 17 -1.49 3.81 -0.74
N SER A 18 -0.36 4.41 -0.36
CA SER A 18 0.17 4.32 1.02
C SER A 18 -0.80 4.86 2.05
N PHE A 19 -1.40 6.03 1.79
CA PHE A 19 -2.40 6.62 2.68
C PHE A 19 -3.60 5.70 2.87
N MET A 20 -4.16 5.18 1.78
CA MET A 20 -5.26 4.22 1.83
C MET A 20 -4.86 2.95 2.59
N TRP A 21 -3.64 2.45 2.41
CA TRP A 21 -3.16 1.25 3.08
C TRP A 21 -3.12 1.43 4.60
N VAL A 22 -2.47 2.51 5.06
CA VAL A 22 -2.39 2.83 6.49
C VAL A 22 -3.78 3.01 7.08
N TRP A 23 -4.65 3.78 6.40
CA TRP A 23 -6.01 4.02 6.85
C TRP A 23 -6.86 2.74 6.90
N SER A 24 -6.74 1.87 5.90
CA SER A 24 -7.47 0.59 5.84
C SER A 24 -7.17 -0.29 7.05
N SER A 25 -5.92 -0.30 7.54
CA SER A 25 -5.55 -1.10 8.70
C SER A 25 -6.26 -0.66 9.99
N VAL A 26 -6.55 0.64 10.12
CA VAL A 26 -7.30 1.21 11.24
C VAL A 26 -8.79 0.92 11.08
N LEU A 27 -9.33 1.09 9.87
CA LEU A 27 -10.73 0.79 9.58
C LEU A 27 -11.07 -0.69 9.84
N VAL A 28 -10.18 -1.61 9.48
CA VAL A 28 -10.37 -3.05 9.75
C VAL A 28 -10.45 -3.31 11.26
N LYS A 29 -9.62 -2.65 12.08
CA LYS A 29 -9.70 -2.78 13.55
C LYS A 29 -11.02 -2.23 14.10
N ILE A 30 -11.45 -1.06 13.63
CA ILE A 30 -12.73 -0.45 14.04
C ILE A 30 -13.90 -1.33 13.64
N PHE A 31 -13.87 -1.90 12.43
CA PHE A 31 -14.90 -2.80 11.94
C PHE A 31 -15.02 -4.05 12.81
N VAL A 32 -13.90 -4.72 13.12
CA VAL A 32 -13.93 -5.97 13.88
C VAL A 32 -14.24 -5.76 15.36
N HIS A 33 -13.56 -4.81 16.01
CA HIS A 33 -13.70 -4.65 17.46
C HIS A 33 -14.81 -3.67 17.86
N GLY A 34 -15.09 -2.67 17.03
CA GLY A 34 -16.13 -1.68 17.27
C GLY A 34 -17.48 -2.11 16.73
N VAL A 35 -17.57 -2.43 15.43
CA VAL A 35 -18.86 -2.69 14.76
C VAL A 35 -19.35 -4.12 15.00
N LEU A 36 -18.48 -5.12 14.83
CA LEU A 36 -18.82 -6.52 15.08
C LEU A 36 -18.79 -6.89 16.57
N GLY A 37 -18.23 -6.01 17.41
CA GLY A 37 -18.25 -6.17 18.87
C GLY A 37 -17.33 -7.27 19.42
N TYR A 38 -16.40 -7.79 18.62
CA TYR A 38 -15.44 -8.78 19.10
C TYR A 38 -14.45 -8.13 20.08
N GLY A 39 -14.42 -8.64 21.31
CA GLY A 39 -13.49 -8.18 22.34
C GLY A 39 -12.02 -8.37 21.91
N ALA A 40 -11.12 -7.51 22.42
CA ALA A 40 -9.70 -7.48 22.03
C ALA A 40 -8.91 -8.79 22.27
N HIS A 41 -9.48 -9.75 22.99
CA HIS A 41 -8.86 -11.05 23.30
C HIS A 41 -9.70 -12.25 22.84
N GLN A 42 -10.72 -12.03 22.00
CA GLN A 42 -11.51 -13.11 21.43
C GLN A 42 -10.85 -13.65 20.17
N VAL A 43 -10.62 -14.97 20.14
CA VAL A 43 -9.98 -15.66 19.02
C VAL A 43 -10.77 -15.47 17.72
N GLU A 44 -12.10 -15.49 17.80
CA GLU A 44 -12.98 -15.28 16.64
C GLU A 44 -12.77 -13.91 15.98
N GLY A 45 -12.63 -12.85 16.78
CA GLY A 45 -12.35 -11.50 16.28
C GLY A 45 -11.02 -11.42 15.54
N GLU A 46 -9.98 -12.06 16.08
CA GLU A 46 -8.68 -12.12 15.42
C GLU A 46 -8.75 -12.87 14.09
N ILE A 47 -9.47 -14.00 14.02
CA ILE A 47 -9.68 -14.75 12.77
C ILE A 47 -10.34 -13.86 11.71
N VAL A 48 -11.42 -13.17 12.07
CA VAL A 48 -12.13 -12.26 11.15
C VAL A 48 -11.22 -11.10 10.73
N ARG A 49 -10.46 -10.51 11.65
CA ARG A 49 -9.52 -9.43 11.36
C ARG A 49 -8.44 -9.86 10.37
N TYR A 50 -7.85 -11.04 10.54
CA TYR A 50 -6.87 -11.56 9.59
C TYR A 50 -7.50 -11.88 8.24
N ALA A 51 -8.71 -12.47 8.21
CA ALA A 51 -9.42 -12.74 6.97
C ALA A 51 -9.69 -11.45 6.17
N VAL A 52 -10.19 -10.40 6.83
CA VAL A 52 -10.41 -9.08 6.21
C VAL A 52 -9.08 -8.44 5.78
N SER A 53 -8.01 -8.58 6.58
CA SER A 53 -6.68 -8.07 6.21
C SER A 53 -6.09 -8.77 4.98
N LEU A 54 -6.33 -10.07 4.82
CA LEU A 54 -5.96 -10.82 3.62
C LEU A 54 -6.73 -10.31 2.40
N LEU A 55 -8.05 -10.16 2.50
CA LEU A 55 -8.88 -9.59 1.44
C LEU A 55 -8.41 -8.18 1.04
N ASN A 56 -8.09 -7.35 2.04
CA ASN A 56 -7.53 -6.02 1.82
C ASN A 56 -6.20 -6.10 1.05
N THR A 57 -5.33 -7.04 1.37
CA THR A 57 -4.07 -7.23 0.61
C THR A 57 -4.32 -7.57 -0.87
N PHE A 58 -5.31 -8.41 -1.18
CA PHE A 58 -5.69 -8.69 -2.57
C PHE A 58 -6.29 -7.47 -3.28
N LEU A 59 -7.10 -6.67 -2.58
CA LEU A 59 -7.62 -5.40 -3.10
C LEU A 59 -6.48 -4.46 -3.50
N PHE A 60 -5.46 -4.33 -2.66
CA PHE A 60 -4.31 -3.49 -2.95
C PHE A 60 -3.46 -4.03 -4.10
N ALA A 61 -3.30 -5.35 -4.22
CA ALA A 61 -2.67 -5.96 -5.40
C ALA A 61 -3.44 -5.63 -6.70
N PHE A 62 -4.76 -5.65 -6.66
CA PHE A 62 -5.61 -5.23 -7.78
C PHE A 62 -5.44 -3.74 -8.10
N LEU A 63 -5.42 -2.87 -7.09
CA LEU A 63 -5.23 -1.42 -7.27
C LEU A 63 -3.85 -1.07 -7.86
N THR A 64 -2.79 -1.79 -7.48
CA THR A 64 -1.45 -1.67 -8.09
C THR A 64 -1.52 -1.92 -9.60
N LYS A 65 -2.28 -2.93 -10.04
CA LYS A 65 -2.50 -3.23 -11.46
C LYS A 65 -3.35 -2.14 -12.14
N ALA A 66 -4.44 -1.72 -11.51
CA ALA A 66 -5.35 -0.70 -12.05
C ALA A 66 -4.66 0.67 -12.24
N THR A 67 -3.72 1.01 -11.36
CA THR A 67 -2.99 2.29 -11.39
C THR A 67 -1.72 2.26 -12.25
N ASN A 68 -1.42 1.14 -12.92
CA ASN A 68 -0.24 0.95 -13.76
C ASN A 68 1.09 1.17 -13.01
N GLY A 69 1.22 0.59 -11.82
CA GLY A 69 2.48 0.55 -11.07
C GLY A 69 2.55 1.45 -9.84
N GLY A 70 1.41 1.93 -9.33
CA GLY A 70 1.32 2.53 -8.01
C GLY A 70 1.70 1.55 -6.91
N ALA A 71 2.33 2.02 -5.84
CA ALA A 71 2.79 1.19 -4.74
C ALA A 71 2.55 1.86 -3.39
N TYR A 72 2.25 1.02 -2.41
CA TYR A 72 2.01 1.41 -1.00
C TYR A 72 3.05 0.81 -0.05
N ASN A 73 3.95 -0.02 -0.58
CA ASN A 73 4.96 -0.73 0.19
C ASN A 73 6.35 -0.39 -0.36
N PRO A 74 7.17 0.36 0.40
CA PRO A 74 8.52 0.73 0.02
C PRO A 74 9.40 -0.47 -0.36
N LEU A 75 9.22 -1.61 0.30
CA LEU A 75 9.98 -2.83 0.01
C LEU A 75 9.69 -3.38 -1.39
N THR A 76 8.45 -3.23 -1.86
CA THR A 76 8.03 -3.70 -3.20
C THR A 76 8.63 -2.85 -4.31
N VAL A 77 8.71 -1.52 -4.14
CA VAL A 77 9.36 -0.66 -5.14
C VAL A 77 10.88 -0.78 -5.07
N PHE A 78 11.44 -0.95 -3.87
CA PHE A 78 12.87 -1.11 -3.68
C PHE A 78 13.40 -2.39 -4.33
N SER A 79 12.73 -3.53 -4.13
CA SER A 79 13.16 -4.81 -4.71
C SER A 79 13.20 -4.75 -6.24
N ALA A 80 12.18 -4.14 -6.86
CA ALA A 80 12.13 -3.94 -8.31
C ALA A 80 13.21 -2.97 -8.80
N ALA A 81 13.53 -1.92 -8.03
CA ALA A 81 14.51 -0.92 -8.40
C ALA A 81 15.96 -1.43 -8.30
N VAL A 82 16.27 -2.29 -7.33
CA VAL A 82 17.60 -2.92 -7.17
C VAL A 82 17.95 -3.79 -8.37
N SER A 83 16.97 -4.46 -8.97
CA SER A 83 17.16 -5.27 -10.19
C SER A 83 17.09 -4.44 -11.49
N GLY A 84 16.84 -3.14 -11.40
CA GLY A 84 16.67 -2.23 -12.54
C GLY A 84 17.94 -1.44 -12.88
N ASP A 85 17.76 -0.26 -13.47
CA ASP A 85 18.85 0.68 -13.77
C ASP A 85 19.10 1.67 -12.60
N PHE A 86 20.27 2.30 -12.63
CA PHE A 86 20.71 3.21 -11.57
C PHE A 86 19.84 4.47 -11.45
N GLU A 87 19.32 5.00 -12.56
CA GLU A 87 18.41 6.16 -12.52
C GLU A 87 17.09 5.84 -11.84
N ASN A 88 16.51 4.67 -12.11
CA ASN A 88 15.28 4.21 -11.47
C ASN A 88 15.52 3.87 -10.00
N LEU A 89 16.71 3.36 -9.65
CA LEU A 89 17.12 3.18 -8.26
C LEU A 89 17.15 4.52 -7.51
N LEU A 90 17.83 5.54 -8.05
CA LEU A 90 17.87 6.88 -7.46
C LEU A 90 16.48 7.52 -7.35
N PHE A 91 15.65 7.40 -8.40
CA PHE A 91 14.28 7.89 -8.38
C PHE A 91 13.40 7.18 -7.33
N THR A 92 13.58 5.87 -7.17
CA THR A 92 12.84 5.08 -6.18
C THR A 92 13.23 5.47 -4.75
N LEU A 93 14.52 5.53 -4.46
CA LEU A 93 15.04 5.90 -3.14
C LEU A 93 14.73 7.35 -2.79
N GLY A 94 14.93 8.29 -3.73
CA GLY A 94 14.83 9.72 -3.47
C GLY A 94 13.43 10.31 -3.59
N ALA A 95 12.49 9.63 -4.26
CA ALA A 95 11.14 10.16 -4.47
C ALA A 95 10.01 9.18 -4.15
N ARG A 96 10.05 7.94 -4.66
CA ARG A 96 8.93 6.99 -4.45
C ARG A 96 8.79 6.54 -3.01
N ILE A 97 9.89 6.17 -2.35
CA ILE A 97 9.86 5.78 -0.93
C ILE A 97 9.43 6.94 -0.04
N PRO A 98 9.99 8.17 -0.16
CA PRO A 98 9.50 9.32 0.59
C PRO A 98 8.03 9.66 0.35
N ALA A 99 7.51 9.44 -0.85
CA ALA A 99 6.09 9.64 -1.14
C ALA A 99 5.17 8.60 -0.45
N GLN A 100 5.74 7.49 0.02
CA GLN A 100 5.02 6.40 0.69
C GLN A 100 5.13 6.43 2.22
N ALA A 101 5.99 7.30 2.79
CA ALA A 101 6.26 7.44 4.22
C ALA A 101 5.37 8.53 4.84
#